data_AF-K1SN91-F1
#
_entry.id   AF-K1SN91-F1
#
_cell.length_a   1.000
_cell.length_b   1.000
_cell.length_c   1.000
_cell.angle_alpha   90.00
_cell.angle_beta   90.00
_cell.angle_gamma   90.00
#
_symmetry.space_group_name_H-M   'P 1'
#
loop_
_entity.id
_entity.type
_entity.pdbx_description
1 polymer ?
#
loop_
_entity_poly.entity_id
_entity_poly.type
_entity_poly.pdbx_seq_one_letter_code
_entity_poly.pdbx_strand_id
1 'polypeptide(L)'
;MPKYEELKAFRKQNLIPEYNDSSSEKTMLHREARALAISRLEESARTEEEFANVISWWDKLDDNRERRERYHEIGRSEVPLEWHTSDYVLPGNANYDMVLWQQILAGDFIDYIFDEPDYIHELVRSQDLCLILKNMKEHQKQLLYYVIVRSYSTLQYAELNGKTDRNVRG
;
A
#
# COMPACT_ATOMS: atom_id res chain seq x y z
N MET A 1 -5.99 -22.45 -9.37
CA MET A 1 -5.81 -22.72 -10.82
C MET A 1 -4.93 -21.65 -11.44
N PRO A 2 -4.00 -22.01 -12.33
CA PRO A 2 -3.25 -21.06 -13.15
C PRO A 2 -4.16 -20.10 -13.92
N LYS A 3 -3.71 -18.86 -14.06
CA LYS A 3 -4.45 -17.79 -14.74
C LYS A 3 -4.74 -18.19 -16.20
N TYR A 4 -6.01 -18.14 -16.61
CA TYR A 4 -6.48 -18.38 -17.99
C TYR A 4 -6.42 -19.82 -18.52
N GLU A 5 -6.42 -20.85 -17.68
CA GLU A 5 -6.48 -22.25 -18.16
C GLU A 5 -7.73 -22.56 -18.98
N GLU A 6 -8.86 -21.94 -18.66
CA GLU A 6 -10.10 -22.07 -19.44
C GLU A 6 -9.94 -21.66 -20.90
N LEU A 7 -9.08 -20.69 -21.22
CA LEU A 7 -8.82 -20.29 -22.61
C LEU A 7 -8.08 -21.38 -23.40
N LYS A 8 -7.32 -22.26 -22.72
CA LYS A 8 -6.71 -23.43 -23.35
C LYS A 8 -7.77 -24.50 -23.62
N ALA A 9 -8.73 -24.68 -22.70
CA ALA A 9 -9.85 -25.60 -22.88
C ALA A 9 -10.78 -25.15 -24.02
N PHE A 10 -11.12 -23.86 -24.08
CA PHE A 10 -11.93 -23.29 -25.16
C PHE A 10 -11.25 -23.38 -26.53
N ARG A 11 -9.92 -23.24 -26.59
CA ARG A 11 -9.15 -23.48 -27.82
C ARG A 11 -9.19 -24.94 -28.27
N LYS A 12 -9.02 -25.90 -27.35
CA LYS A 12 -9.14 -27.34 -27.65
C LYS A 12 -10.53 -27.72 -28.18
N GLN A 13 -11.56 -27.00 -27.77
CA GLN A 13 -12.95 -27.21 -28.21
C GLN A 13 -13.33 -26.37 -29.44
N ASN A 14 -12.37 -25.69 -30.11
CA ASN A 14 -12.60 -24.82 -31.26
C ASN A 14 -13.60 -23.67 -31.03
N LEU A 15 -13.79 -23.26 -29.77
CA LEU A 15 -14.72 -22.18 -29.39
C LEU A 15 -14.13 -20.79 -29.60
N ILE A 16 -12.81 -20.68 -29.73
CA ILE A 16 -12.09 -19.41 -29.95
C ILE A 16 -11.26 -19.55 -31.22
N PRO A 17 -11.22 -18.54 -32.11
CA PRO A 17 -10.34 -18.56 -33.27
C PRO A 17 -8.87 -18.72 -32.84
N GLU A 18 -8.14 -19.63 -33.47
CA GLU A 18 -6.68 -19.64 -33.35
C GLU A 18 -6.14 -18.45 -34.15
N TYR A 19 -5.82 -17.35 -33.46
CA TYR A 19 -4.99 -16.31 -34.04
C TYR A 19 -3.58 -16.87 -34.17
N ASN A 20 -3.17 -17.19 -35.40
CA ASN A 20 -1.77 -17.44 -35.72
C ASN A 20 -1.01 -16.12 -35.58
N ASP A 21 0.04 -16.11 -34.75
CA ASP A 21 0.88 -14.94 -34.42
C ASP A 21 1.57 -14.26 -35.64
N SER A 22 1.32 -14.71 -36.88
CA SER A 22 2.10 -14.32 -38.04
C SER A 22 1.44 -13.33 -39.01
N SER A 23 0.16 -12.99 -38.89
CA SER A 23 -0.44 -11.96 -39.75
C SER A 23 -1.84 -11.54 -39.29
N SER A 24 -2.07 -10.23 -39.27
CA SER A 24 -3.34 -9.50 -39.11
C SER A 24 -3.70 -8.95 -37.73
N GLU A 25 -4.29 -7.77 -37.83
CA GLU A 25 -4.49 -6.76 -36.81
C GLU A 25 -5.45 -7.21 -35.71
N LYS A 26 -5.09 -6.86 -34.46
CA LYS A 26 -5.90 -6.96 -33.24
C LYS A 26 -6.06 -8.38 -32.66
N THR A 27 -5.13 -8.77 -31.81
CA THR A 27 -5.30 -9.89 -30.88
C THR A 27 -6.51 -9.61 -29.97
N MET A 28 -7.52 -10.48 -29.98
CA MET A 28 -8.70 -10.34 -29.11
C MET A 28 -8.27 -10.31 -27.64
N LEU A 29 -8.85 -9.40 -26.85
CA LEU A 29 -8.62 -9.37 -25.41
C LEU A 29 -9.15 -10.67 -24.79
N HIS A 30 -8.47 -11.19 -23.76
CA HIS A 30 -8.90 -12.42 -23.07
C HIS A 30 -10.35 -12.37 -22.56
N ARG A 31 -10.87 -11.18 -22.25
CA ARG A 31 -12.27 -10.98 -21.85
C ARG A 31 -13.23 -11.21 -23.03
N GLU A 32 -12.90 -10.67 -24.20
CA GLU A 32 -13.72 -10.80 -25.42
C GLU A 32 -13.69 -12.25 -25.92
N ALA A 33 -12.53 -12.90 -25.88
CA ALA A 33 -12.38 -14.30 -26.23
C ALA A 33 -13.20 -15.23 -25.32
N ARG A 34 -13.29 -14.93 -24.02
CA ARG A 34 -14.16 -15.67 -23.07
C ARG A 34 -15.64 -15.45 -23.38
N ALA A 35 -16.06 -14.21 -23.60
CA ALA A 35 -17.46 -13.90 -23.92
C ALA A 35 -17.90 -14.59 -25.23
N LEU A 36 -17.05 -14.58 -26.24
CA LEU A 36 -17.29 -15.28 -27.50
C LEU A 36 -17.41 -16.79 -27.32
N ALA A 37 -16.53 -17.41 -26.52
CA ALA A 37 -16.57 -18.84 -26.26
C ALA A 37 -17.86 -19.27 -25.56
N ILE A 38 -18.33 -18.47 -24.59
CA ILE A 38 -19.58 -18.74 -23.87
C ILE A 38 -20.79 -18.59 -24.79
N SER A 39 -20.85 -17.52 -25.61
CA SER A 39 -21.90 -17.33 -26.62
C SER A 39 -21.97 -18.51 -27.60
N ARG A 40 -20.81 -19.04 -28.02
CA ARG A 40 -20.76 -20.21 -28.91
C ARG A 40 -21.19 -21.50 -28.22
N LEU A 41 -20.84 -21.68 -26.95
CA LEU A 41 -21.32 -22.82 -26.15
C LEU A 41 -22.84 -22.80 -26.03
N GLU A 42 -23.43 -21.63 -25.79
CA GLU A 42 -24.89 -21.43 -25.74
C GLU A 42 -25.56 -21.74 -27.08
N GLU A 43 -25.00 -21.22 -28.18
CA GLU A 43 -25.51 -21.47 -29.53
C GLU A 43 -25.38 -22.94 -29.97
N SER A 44 -24.35 -23.65 -29.47
CA SER A 44 -24.13 -25.07 -29.80
C SER A 44 -24.92 -26.05 -28.92
N ALA A 45 -25.41 -25.61 -27.76
CA ALA A 45 -26.09 -26.49 -26.81
C ALA A 45 -27.42 -27.00 -27.39
N ARG A 46 -27.53 -28.32 -27.54
CA ARG A 46 -28.75 -29.01 -28.01
C ARG A 46 -29.18 -30.15 -27.09
N THR A 47 -28.32 -30.56 -26.15
CA THR A 47 -28.58 -31.64 -25.18
C THR A 47 -28.64 -31.11 -23.75
N GLU A 48 -29.34 -31.82 -22.86
CA GLU A 48 -29.46 -31.45 -21.45
C GLU A 48 -28.09 -31.36 -20.74
N GLU A 49 -27.15 -32.23 -21.12
CA GLU A 49 -25.78 -32.22 -20.59
C GLU A 49 -25.00 -30.96 -21.02
N GLU A 50 -25.17 -30.50 -22.26
CA GLU A 50 -24.56 -29.27 -22.76
C GLU A 50 -25.14 -28.03 -22.06
N PHE A 51 -26.45 -28.02 -21.79
CA PHE A 51 -27.08 -26.95 -21.01
C PHE A 51 -26.57 -26.92 -19.57
N ALA A 52 -26.39 -28.08 -18.92
CA ALA A 52 -25.81 -28.14 -17.58
C ALA A 52 -24.36 -27.59 -17.55
N ASN A 53 -23.58 -27.85 -18.60
CA ASN A 53 -22.23 -27.29 -18.75
C ASN A 53 -22.27 -25.76 -18.90
N VAL A 54 -23.16 -25.22 -19.73
CA VAL A 54 -23.36 -23.77 -19.89
C VAL A 54 -23.72 -23.11 -18.56
N ILE A 55 -24.67 -23.67 -17.81
CA ILE A 55 -25.07 -23.16 -16.48
C ILE A 55 -23.86 -23.12 -15.54
N SER A 56 -23.05 -24.18 -15.49
CA SER A 56 -21.85 -24.22 -14.63
C SER A 56 -20.81 -23.13 -14.95
N TRP A 57 -20.78 -22.64 -16.20
CA TRP A 57 -19.92 -21.52 -16.60
C TRP A 57 -20.49 -20.18 -16.15
N TRP A 58 -21.81 -20.02 -16.24
CA TRP A 58 -22.49 -18.83 -15.74
C TRP A 58 -22.38 -18.69 -14.23
N ASP A 59 -22.59 -19.77 -13.47
CA ASP A 59 -22.45 -19.78 -12.01
C ASP A 59 -21.03 -19.33 -11.60
N LYS A 60 -20.00 -19.83 -12.28
CA LYS A 60 -18.60 -19.39 -12.05
C LYS A 60 -18.37 -17.92 -12.35
N LEU A 61 -19.02 -17.36 -13.37
CA LEU A 61 -18.90 -15.94 -13.69
C LEU A 61 -19.61 -15.08 -12.65
N ASP A 62 -20.75 -15.55 -12.14
CA ASP A 62 -21.53 -14.86 -11.12
C ASP A 62 -20.81 -14.88 -9.77
N ASP A 63 -20.26 -16.02 -9.34
CA ASP A 63 -19.39 -16.13 -8.15
C ASP A 63 -18.22 -15.12 -8.20
N ASN A 64 -17.62 -14.96 -9.38
CA ASN A 64 -16.54 -14.01 -9.60
C ASN A 64 -17.00 -12.55 -9.59
N ARG A 65 -18.25 -12.29 -9.98
CA ARG A 65 -18.87 -10.98 -9.87
C ARG A 65 -19.15 -10.67 -8.41
N GLU A 66 -19.84 -11.54 -7.68
CA GLU A 66 -20.13 -11.38 -6.25
C GLU A 66 -18.86 -11.19 -5.43
N ARG A 67 -17.80 -11.97 -5.71
CA ARG A 67 -16.50 -11.79 -5.05
C ARG A 67 -15.91 -10.40 -5.30
N ARG A 68 -15.99 -9.87 -6.52
CA ARG A 68 -15.50 -8.51 -6.82
C ARG A 68 -16.33 -7.47 -6.09
N GLU A 69 -17.66 -7.61 -6.09
CA GLU A 69 -18.58 -6.73 -5.38
C GLU A 69 -18.26 -6.73 -3.88
N ARG A 70 -18.10 -7.91 -3.25
CA ARG A 70 -17.67 -8.01 -1.85
C ARG A 70 -16.32 -7.34 -1.56
N TYR A 71 -15.32 -7.46 -2.44
CA TYR A 71 -14.05 -6.76 -2.23
C TYR A 71 -14.18 -5.24 -2.35
N HIS A 72 -15.13 -4.75 -3.15
CA HIS A 72 -15.45 -3.33 -3.23
C HIS A 72 -16.27 -2.84 -2.03
N GLU A 73 -17.11 -3.70 -1.45
CA GLU A 73 -17.85 -3.43 -0.22
C GLU A 73 -16.95 -3.45 1.02
N ILE A 74 -16.05 -4.43 1.15
CA ILE A 74 -15.08 -4.54 2.25
C ILE A 74 -14.10 -3.34 2.29
N GLY A 75 -13.94 -2.63 1.17
CA GLY A 75 -13.09 -1.43 1.08
C GLY A 75 -13.77 -0.12 1.49
N ARG A 76 -15.09 -0.09 1.74
CA ARG A 76 -15.76 1.06 2.34
C ARG A 76 -15.85 0.82 3.85
N SER A 77 -15.04 1.53 4.63
CA SER A 77 -15.21 1.56 6.08
C SER A 77 -16.64 2.00 6.42
N GLU A 78 -17.23 1.39 7.45
CA GLU A 78 -18.50 1.87 8.03
C GLU A 78 -18.42 3.32 8.50
N VAL A 79 -17.19 3.78 8.77
CA VAL A 79 -16.88 5.17 9.12
C VAL A 79 -17.02 6.05 7.86
N PRO A 80 -17.98 7.00 7.84
CA PRO A 80 -18.14 7.92 6.73
C PRO A 80 -16.87 8.76 6.53
N LEU A 81 -16.49 8.97 5.26
CA LEU A 81 -15.36 9.81 4.85
C LEU A 81 -15.45 11.26 5.39
N GLU A 82 -16.66 11.69 5.78
CA GLU A 82 -16.96 13.02 6.28
C GLU A 82 -16.71 13.19 7.78
N TRP A 83 -16.29 12.15 8.51
CA TRP A 83 -15.89 12.30 9.92
C TRP A 83 -14.53 13.00 10.02
N HIS A 84 -14.54 14.32 9.87
CA HIS A 84 -13.44 15.25 10.12
C HIS A 84 -13.05 15.32 11.61
N THR A 85 -13.23 14.25 12.38
CA THR A 85 -13.08 14.21 13.84
C THR A 85 -12.78 12.80 14.34
N SER A 86 -11.88 12.06 13.69
CA SER A 86 -11.04 11.24 14.57
C SER A 86 -10.15 12.24 15.29
N ASP A 87 -10.40 12.48 16.58
CA ASP A 87 -9.34 13.02 17.44
C ASP A 87 -8.07 12.28 17.06
N TYR A 88 -7.00 13.01 16.73
CA TYR A 88 -5.74 12.42 16.27
C TYR A 88 -5.14 11.64 17.44
N VAL A 89 -5.63 10.42 17.67
CA VAL A 89 -5.18 9.55 18.73
C VAL A 89 -3.92 8.88 18.20
N LEU A 90 -2.79 9.39 18.67
CA LEU A 90 -1.51 8.71 18.52
C LEU A 90 -1.61 7.35 19.21
N PRO A 91 -1.24 6.25 18.54
CA PRO A 91 -1.17 4.96 19.22
C PRO A 91 -0.11 5.04 20.33
N GLY A 92 -0.27 4.25 21.40
CA GLY A 92 0.63 4.30 22.56
C GLY A 92 2.12 4.00 22.25
N ASN A 93 2.42 3.51 21.05
CA ASN A 93 3.75 3.25 20.51
C ASN A 93 4.13 4.21 19.37
N ALA A 94 3.52 5.40 19.29
CA ALA A 94 3.83 6.37 18.26
C ALA A 94 5.31 6.77 18.30
N ASN A 95 5.97 6.72 17.13
CA ASN A 95 7.29 7.28 16.94
C ASN A 95 7.19 8.78 16.63
N TYR A 96 8.25 9.53 16.91
CA TYR A 96 8.39 10.94 16.57
C TYR A 96 8.02 11.23 15.10
N ASP A 97 8.48 10.40 14.16
CA ASP A 97 8.14 10.58 12.74
C ASP A 97 6.63 10.54 12.49
N MET A 98 5.88 9.70 13.21
CA MET A 98 4.42 9.64 13.08
C MET A 98 3.77 10.93 13.58
N VAL A 99 4.29 11.51 14.66
CA VAL A 99 3.82 12.80 15.20
C VAL A 99 4.09 13.91 14.20
N LEU A 100 5.30 13.95 13.65
CA LEU A 100 5.71 14.95 12.67
C LEU A 100 4.85 14.88 11.40
N TRP A 101 4.60 13.68 10.88
CA TRP A 101 3.72 13.47 9.73
C TRP A 101 2.29 13.95 9.99
N GLN A 102 1.77 13.75 11.20
CA GLN A 102 0.44 14.24 11.58
C GLN A 102 0.39 15.78 11.63
N GLN A 103 1.41 16.43 12.18
CA GLN A 103 1.49 17.90 12.20
C GLN A 103 1.48 18.47 10.78
N ILE A 104 2.25 17.88 9.86
CA ILE A 104 2.25 18.25 8.44
C ILE A 104 0.85 18.12 7.83
N LEU A 105 0.13 17.03 8.10
CA LEU A 105 -1.24 16.83 7.60
C LEU A 105 -2.24 17.82 8.19
N ALA A 106 -2.06 18.22 9.45
CA ALA A 106 -2.85 19.25 10.11
C ALA A 106 -2.52 20.67 9.63
N GLY A 107 -1.44 20.84 8.86
CA GLY A 107 -0.96 22.15 8.39
C GLY A 107 -0.11 22.90 9.41
N ASP A 108 0.36 22.23 10.47
CA ASP A 108 1.34 22.78 11.40
C ASP A 108 2.74 22.35 10.97
N PHE A 109 3.54 23.31 10.51
CA PHE A 109 4.85 23.05 9.92
C PHE A 109 6.01 23.53 10.80
N ILE A 110 5.72 24.17 11.93
CA ILE A 110 6.76 24.81 12.74
C ILE A 110 7.81 23.79 13.17
N ASP A 111 7.36 22.67 13.74
CA ASP A 111 8.26 21.62 14.22
C ASP A 111 9.03 20.95 13.06
N TYR A 112 8.41 20.83 11.88
CA TYR A 112 9.07 20.32 10.67
C TYR A 112 10.17 21.24 10.15
N ILE A 113 9.96 22.56 10.20
CA ILE A 113 10.96 23.54 9.77
C ILE A 113 12.20 23.50 10.66
N PHE A 114 12.02 23.24 11.96
CA PHE A 114 13.12 23.18 12.94
C PHE A 114 13.60 21.76 13.22
N ASP A 115 13.24 20.78 12.39
CA ASP A 115 13.57 19.37 12.56
C ASP A 115 15.02 19.05 12.16
N GLU A 116 15.96 19.74 12.80
CA GLU A 116 17.40 19.62 12.59
C GLU A 116 18.16 19.68 13.94
N PRO A 117 19.36 19.08 14.03
CA PRO A 117 20.13 19.04 15.27
C PRO A 117 20.43 20.40 15.90
N ASP A 118 20.71 21.41 15.07
CA ASP A 118 21.09 22.75 15.56
C ASP A 118 19.93 23.52 16.17
N TYR A 119 18.72 23.26 15.67
CA TYR A 119 17.47 23.90 16.09
C TYR A 119 16.68 23.08 17.11
N ILE A 120 17.26 22.03 17.69
CA ILE A 120 16.60 21.19 18.71
C ILE A 120 16.04 21.96 19.91
N HIS A 121 16.58 23.15 20.19
CA HIS A 121 16.12 24.03 21.26
C HIS A 121 14.76 24.70 20.97
N GLU A 122 14.36 24.79 19.70
CA GLU A 122 13.04 25.29 19.26
C GLU A 122 11.95 24.23 19.44
N LEU A 123 12.33 22.93 19.46
CA LEU A 123 11.41 21.80 19.64
C LEU A 123 10.97 21.62 21.12
N VAL A 124 11.46 22.46 22.03
CA VAL A 124 11.22 22.32 23.47
C VAL A 124 10.51 23.55 24.02
N ARG A 125 9.36 23.33 24.65
CA ARG A 125 8.56 24.42 25.28
C ARG A 125 9.20 25.00 26.55
N SER A 126 10.03 24.23 27.26
CA SER A 126 10.67 24.69 28.51
C SER A 126 11.81 25.66 28.23
N GLN A 127 11.74 26.85 28.83
CA GLN A 127 12.72 27.91 28.62
C GLN A 127 14.11 27.56 29.16
N ASP A 128 14.18 26.86 30.30
CA ASP A 128 15.45 26.42 30.88
C ASP A 128 16.15 25.40 29.99
N LEU A 129 15.39 24.44 29.45
CA LEU A 129 15.92 23.44 28.52
C LEU A 129 16.36 24.07 27.21
N CYS A 130 15.62 25.05 26.69
CA CYS A 130 15.99 25.80 25.49
C CYS A 130 17.37 26.45 25.66
N LEU A 131 17.63 27.12 26.78
CA LEU A 131 18.93 27.74 27.07
C LEU A 131 20.07 26.72 27.19
N ILE A 132 19.82 25.59 27.85
CA ILE A 132 20.80 24.51 27.98
C ILE A 132 21.15 23.95 26.59
N LEU A 133 20.14 23.58 25.81
CA LEU A 133 20.30 23.02 24.46
C LEU A 133 20.98 23.99 23.51
N LYS A 134 20.69 25.28 23.62
CA LYS A 134 21.33 26.33 22.80
C LYS A 134 22.83 26.41 23.06
N ASN A 135 23.26 26.29 24.32
CA ASN A 135 24.65 26.40 24.76
C ASN A 135 25.47 25.11 24.61
N MET A 136 24.84 23.98 24.25
CA MET A 136 25.55 22.70 24.03
C MET A 136 26.46 22.75 22.80
N LYS A 137 27.51 21.91 22.81
CA LYS A 137 28.38 21.73 21.64
C LYS A 137 27.64 20.98 20.53
N GLU A 138 27.95 21.30 19.28
CA GLU A 138 27.31 20.74 18.08
C GLU A 138 27.24 19.20 18.08
N HIS A 139 28.35 18.52 18.38
CA HIS A 139 28.38 17.05 18.44
C HIS A 139 27.43 16.46 19.51
N GLN A 140 27.20 17.19 20.60
CA GLN A 140 26.28 16.76 21.65
C GLN A 140 24.84 16.97 21.22
N LYS A 141 24.54 18.05 20.49
CA LYS A 141 23.22 18.28 19.89
C LYS A 141 22.87 17.21 18.87
N GLN A 142 23.82 16.87 17.99
CA GLN A 142 23.66 15.79 17.01
C GLN A 142 23.37 14.44 17.69
N LEU A 143 24.16 14.09 18.72
CA LEU A 143 23.92 12.86 19.47
C LEU A 143 22.52 12.84 20.10
N LEU A 144 22.15 13.92 20.77
CA LEU A 144 20.84 14.04 21.43
C LEU A 144 19.69 13.94 20.42
N TYR A 145 19.80 14.65 19.29
CA TYR A 145 18.78 14.67 18.25
C TYR A 145 18.54 13.26 17.69
N TYR A 146 19.58 12.58 17.21
CA TYR A 146 19.37 11.28 16.57
C TYR A 146 18.99 10.18 17.55
N VAL A 147 19.61 10.14 18.74
CA VAL A 147 19.35 9.06 19.70
C VAL A 147 18.06 9.27 20.49
N ILE A 148 17.76 10.51 20.90
CA ILE A 148 16.60 10.80 21.76
C ILE A 148 15.37 11.20 20.94
N VAL A 149 15.51 12.12 19.99
CA VAL A 149 14.36 12.63 19.21
C VAL A 149 13.97 11.62 18.13
N ARG A 150 14.93 11.20 17.30
CA ARG A 150 14.70 10.21 16.22
C ARG A 150 14.70 8.76 16.68
N SER A 151 15.01 8.49 17.94
CA SER A 151 15.07 7.13 18.50
C SER A 151 16.02 6.17 17.74
N TYR A 152 17.12 6.68 17.18
CA TYR A 152 18.13 5.85 16.52
C TYR A 152 18.88 5.01 17.54
N SER A 153 19.22 3.78 17.15
CA SER A 153 20.17 2.99 17.94
C SER A 153 21.56 3.63 17.93
N THR A 154 22.36 3.37 18.98
CA THR A 154 23.74 3.87 19.06
C THR A 154 24.61 3.36 17.90
N LEU A 155 24.32 2.16 17.39
CA LEU A 155 24.95 1.60 16.19
C LEU A 155 24.62 2.40 14.94
N GLN A 156 23.34 2.70 14.70
CA GLN A 156 22.91 3.51 13.54
C GLN A 156 23.52 4.91 13.56
N TYR A 157 23.58 5.56 14.73
CA TYR A 157 24.24 6.85 14.87
C TYR A 157 25.75 6.76 14.63
N ALA A 158 26.40 5.70 15.13
CA ALA A 158 27.83 5.46 14.93
C ALA A 158 28.16 5.29 13.44
N GLU A 159 27.37 4.51 12.71
CA GLU A 159 27.50 4.32 11.27
C GLU A 159 27.33 5.64 10.49
N LEU A 160 26.32 6.44 10.83
CA LEU A 160 26.05 7.72 10.18
C LEU A 160 27.21 8.72 10.33
N ASN A 161 27.91 8.68 11.47
CA ASN A 161 29.01 9.59 11.78
C ASN A 161 30.40 8.99 11.57
N GLY A 162 30.52 7.77 11.03
CA GLY A 162 31.79 7.07 10.86
C GLY A 162 32.55 6.81 12.18
N LYS A 163 31.82 6.66 13.29
CA LYS A 163 32.38 6.40 14.63
C LYS A 163 32.15 4.94 15.03
N THR A 164 32.83 4.50 16.08
CA THR A 164 32.55 3.20 16.71
C THR A 164 31.46 3.35 17.77
N ASP A 165 30.63 2.32 17.97
CA ASP A 165 29.58 2.31 18.99
C ASP A 165 30.12 2.60 20.40
N ARG A 166 31.36 2.16 20.69
CA ARG A 166 32.05 2.48 21.95
C ARG A 166 32.28 3.98 22.14
N ASN A 167 32.64 4.69 21.08
CA ASN A 167 32.87 6.15 21.12
C ASN A 167 31.57 6.96 21.21
N VAL A 168 30.42 6.33 20.94
CA VAL A 168 29.09 6.97 21.07
C VAL A 168 28.58 6.81 22.51
N ARG A 169 28.89 5.69 23.17
CA ARG A 169 28.46 5.40 24.55
C ARG A 169 29.40 5.96 25.63
N GLY A 170 30.70 6.05 25.32
CA GLY A 170 31.75 6.52 26.24
C GLY A 170 31.96 8.01 26.14
#